data_AF-A0A3C2CNY2-F1
#
_entry.id   AF-A0A3C2CNY2-F1
#
_cell.length_a   1.000
_cell.length_b   1.000
_cell.length_c   1.000
_cell.angle_alpha   90.00
_cell.angle_beta   90.00
_cell.angle_gamma   90.00
#
_symmetry.space_group_name_H-M   'P 1'
#
loop_
_entity.id
_entity.type
_entity.pdbx_description
1 polymer ?
#
loop_
_entity_poly.entity_id
_entity_poly.type
_entity_poly.pdbx_seq_one_letter_code
_entity_poly.pdbx_strand_id
1 'polypeptide(L)'
;MIEESVSLEGFKLLDPAVQQCPHLYYEKMREEHPVYSTEVAGVPIVLVTRYDDVLEIIKDTDTFSSETGGGAAMPVNAELADRIRKLYKEEGGYKRIGTMLTIDP
;
A
#
# COMPACT_ATOMS: atom_id res chain seq x y z
N MET A 1 -23.65 -6.61 -25.26
CA MET A 1 -22.72 -6.39 -24.14
C MET A 1 -23.21 -5.16 -23.43
N ILE A 2 -23.44 -5.22 -22.12
CA ILE A 2 -23.83 -4.05 -21.35
C ILE A 2 -22.52 -3.28 -21.11
N GLU A 3 -22.37 -2.10 -21.71
CA GLU A 3 -21.28 -1.18 -21.39
C GLU A 3 -21.55 -0.61 -20.01
N GLU A 4 -21.07 -1.31 -18.99
CA GLU A 4 -21.06 -0.80 -17.62
C GLU A 4 -19.75 -0.06 -17.41
N SER A 5 -19.81 1.28 -17.34
CA SER A 5 -18.65 2.13 -17.09
C SER A 5 -18.73 2.72 -15.68
N VAL A 6 -17.60 2.72 -14.97
CA VAL A 6 -17.48 3.28 -13.62
C VAL A 6 -16.71 4.60 -13.64
N SER A 7 -16.91 5.45 -12.65
CA SER A 7 -16.07 6.64 -12.42
C SER A 7 -14.97 6.31 -11.42
N LEU A 8 -13.77 6.87 -11.60
CA LEU A 8 -12.70 6.79 -10.60
C LEU A 8 -12.81 7.89 -9.53
N GLU A 9 -13.73 8.84 -9.69
CA GLU A 9 -13.98 9.89 -8.71
C GLU A 9 -14.54 9.29 -7.41
N GLY A 10 -13.88 9.56 -6.30
CA GLY A 10 -14.29 9.03 -4.99
C GLY A 10 -14.07 7.53 -4.82
N PHE A 11 -13.30 6.88 -5.70
CA PHE A 11 -12.89 5.49 -5.53
C PHE A 11 -12.24 5.27 -4.16
N LYS A 12 -12.63 4.17 -3.51
CA LYS A 12 -12.08 3.74 -2.21
C LYS A 12 -11.80 2.25 -2.27
N LEU A 13 -10.52 1.88 -2.19
CA LEU A 13 -10.07 0.48 -2.30
C LEU A 13 -10.73 -0.45 -1.28
N LEU A 14 -11.02 0.07 -0.07
CA LEU A 14 -11.63 -0.69 1.02
C LEU A 14 -13.15 -0.55 1.12
N ASP A 15 -13.80 0.12 0.17
CA ASP A 15 -15.26 0.17 0.14
C ASP A 15 -15.81 -1.23 -0.19
N PRO A 16 -16.72 -1.80 0.63
CA PRO A 16 -17.31 -3.11 0.35
C PRO A 16 -17.93 -3.21 -1.04
N ALA A 17 -18.58 -2.15 -1.54
CA ALA A 17 -19.20 -2.16 -2.86
C ALA A 17 -18.16 -2.27 -3.98
N VAL A 18 -17.01 -1.60 -3.82
CA VAL A 18 -15.87 -1.71 -4.76
C VAL A 18 -15.27 -3.11 -4.70
N GLN A 19 -15.07 -3.65 -3.50
CA GLN A 19 -14.46 -4.98 -3.32
C GLN A 19 -15.32 -6.13 -3.87
N GLN A 20 -16.65 -5.98 -3.88
CA GLN A 20 -17.55 -7.00 -4.45
C GLN A 20 -17.31 -7.19 -5.95
N CYS A 21 -17.02 -6.13 -6.71
CA CYS A 21 -16.77 -6.19 -8.15
C CYS A 21 -15.77 -5.13 -8.60
N PRO A 22 -14.46 -5.33 -8.37
CA PRO A 22 -13.45 -4.30 -8.64
C PRO A 22 -13.00 -4.26 -10.11
N HIS A 23 -13.42 -5.23 -10.92
CA HIS A 23 -12.88 -5.45 -12.27
C HIS A 23 -13.05 -4.24 -13.19
N LEU A 24 -14.20 -3.57 -13.15
CA LEU A 24 -14.48 -2.38 -13.97
C LEU A 24 -13.57 -1.19 -13.59
N TYR A 25 -13.27 -1.04 -12.30
CA TYR A 25 -12.34 -0.01 -11.82
C TYR A 25 -10.92 -0.31 -12.30
N TYR A 26 -10.47 -1.57 -12.19
CA TYR A 26 -9.14 -1.96 -12.66
C TYR A 26 -9.00 -1.88 -14.17
N GLU A 27 -10.05 -2.18 -14.93
CA GLU A 27 -10.08 -1.99 -16.39
C GLU A 27 -9.90 -0.52 -16.74
N LYS A 28 -10.71 0.36 -16.15
CA LYS A 28 -10.57 1.81 -16.35
C LYS A 28 -9.20 2.35 -15.94
N MET A 29 -8.65 1.87 -14.82
CA MET A 29 -7.29 2.24 -14.39
C MET A 29 -6.24 1.79 -15.42
N ARG A 30 -6.31 0.57 -15.96
CA ARG A 30 -5.32 0.11 -16.97
C ARG A 30 -5.29 0.99 -18.21
N GLU A 31 -6.46 1.47 -18.62
CA GLU A 31 -6.64 2.30 -19.82
C GLU A 31 -6.23 3.75 -19.59
N GLU A 32 -6.73 4.38 -18.54
CA GLU A 32 -6.62 5.83 -18.32
C GLU A 32 -5.54 6.22 -17.30
N HIS A 33 -5.36 5.43 -16.24
CA HIS A 33 -4.55 5.77 -15.07
C HIS A 33 -3.82 4.53 -14.49
N PRO A 34 -2.83 3.95 -15.22
CA PRO A 34 -2.27 2.65 -14.88
C PRO A 34 -1.51 2.63 -13.55
N VAL A 35 -1.05 3.80 -13.12
CA VAL A 35 -0.51 4.10 -11.80
C VAL A 35 -1.46 5.08 -11.12
N TYR A 36 -2.31 4.58 -10.23
CA TYR A 36 -3.39 5.34 -9.60
C TYR A 36 -3.11 5.59 -8.12
N SER A 37 -3.12 6.85 -7.69
CA SER A 37 -2.94 7.23 -6.28
C SER A 37 -4.27 7.21 -5.53
N THR A 38 -4.29 6.59 -4.34
CA THR A 38 -5.43 6.55 -3.43
C THR A 38 -4.95 6.55 -1.99
N GLU A 39 -5.85 6.47 -1.02
CA GLU A 39 -5.51 6.23 0.38
C GLU A 39 -6.24 5.02 0.95
N VAL A 40 -5.64 4.44 2.00
CA VAL A 40 -6.24 3.43 2.86
C VAL A 40 -6.05 3.87 4.30
N ALA A 41 -7.14 4.10 5.02
CA ALA A 41 -7.11 4.59 6.41
C ALA A 41 -6.24 5.86 6.61
N GLY A 42 -6.29 6.79 5.65
CA GLY A 42 -5.49 8.02 5.65
C GLY A 42 -4.01 7.85 5.29
N VAL A 43 -3.60 6.64 4.90
CA VAL A 43 -2.24 6.36 4.40
C VAL A 43 -2.28 6.39 2.87
N PRO A 44 -1.49 7.26 2.21
CA PRO A 44 -1.42 7.29 0.76
C PRO A 44 -0.77 6.00 0.24
N ILE A 45 -1.39 5.40 -0.77
CA ILE A 45 -0.90 4.22 -1.48
C ILE A 45 -1.04 4.42 -3.00
N VAL A 46 -0.33 3.60 -3.77
CA VAL A 46 -0.41 3.60 -5.23
C VAL A 46 -0.85 2.22 -5.70
N LEU A 47 -1.83 2.19 -6.60
CA LEU A 47 -2.28 1.00 -7.30
C LEU A 47 -1.62 0.96 -8.68
N VAL A 48 -0.94 -0.15 -8.98
CA VAL A 48 -0.35 -0.40 -10.30
C VAL A 48 -1.13 -1.54 -10.96
N THR A 49 -1.69 -1.29 -12.15
CA THR A 49 -2.73 -2.16 -12.73
C THR A 49 -2.35 -2.82 -14.05
N ARG A 50 -1.34 -2.31 -14.77
CA ARG A 50 -0.85 -2.95 -16.00
C ARG A 50 0.03 -4.14 -15.67
N TYR A 51 -0.11 -5.19 -16.46
CA TYR A 51 0.59 -6.45 -16.26
C TYR A 51 2.12 -6.28 -16.31
N ASP A 52 2.62 -5.56 -17.32
CA ASP A 52 4.06 -5.37 -17.51
C ASP A 52 4.68 -4.56 -16.36
N ASP A 53 4.02 -3.47 -15.95
CA ASP A 53 4.45 -2.65 -14.80
C ASP A 53 4.51 -3.48 -13.51
N VAL A 54 3.50 -4.31 -13.25
CA VAL A 54 3.49 -5.21 -12.09
C VAL A 54 4.64 -6.21 -12.17
N LEU A 55 4.90 -6.80 -13.34
CA LEU A 55 6.00 -7.75 -13.53
C LEU A 55 7.38 -7.13 -13.31
N GLU A 56 7.57 -5.86 -13.66
CA GLU A 56 8.81 -5.15 -13.39
C GLU A 56 8.98 -4.89 -11.88
N ILE A 57 7.92 -4.39 -11.23
CA ILE A 57 7.91 -4.07 -9.79
C ILE A 57 8.23 -5.29 -8.94
N ILE A 58 7.59 -6.44 -9.20
CA ILE A 58 7.80 -7.64 -8.36
C ILE A 58 9.21 -8.23 -8.50
N LYS A 59 9.96 -7.88 -9.55
CA LYS A 59 11.33 -8.34 -9.78
C LYS A 59 12.37 -7.39 -9.20
N ASP A 60 12.06 -6.10 -9.12
CA ASP A 60 12.93 -5.07 -8.56
C ASP A 60 12.70 -4.89 -7.07
N THR A 61 13.17 -5.84 -6.28
CA THR A 61 13.05 -5.80 -4.81
C THR A 61 13.95 -4.76 -4.16
N ASP A 62 14.96 -4.26 -4.88
CA ASP A 62 15.87 -3.22 -4.38
C ASP A 62 15.14 -1.86 -4.34
N THR A 63 14.34 -1.56 -5.37
CA THR A 63 13.48 -0.36 -5.40
C THR A 63 12.17 -0.59 -4.64
N PHE A 64 11.54 -1.76 -4.80
CA PHE A 64 10.23 -2.10 -4.23
C PHE A 64 10.37 -3.15 -3.12
N SER A 65 10.87 -2.71 -1.98
CA SER A 65 11.10 -3.58 -0.83
C SER A 65 9.80 -4.16 -0.27
N SER A 66 9.85 -5.45 0.10
CA SER A 66 8.82 -6.12 0.89
C SER A 66 9.00 -5.92 2.41
N GLU A 67 10.04 -5.21 2.84
CA GLU A 67 10.24 -4.88 4.26
C GLU A 67 9.18 -3.87 4.71
N THR A 68 8.12 -4.38 5.34
CA THR A 68 7.05 -3.54 5.92
C THR A 68 7.43 -2.91 7.26
N GLY A 69 8.68 -3.09 7.72
CA GLY A 69 9.26 -2.49 8.92
C GLY A 69 8.59 -2.94 10.22
N GLY A 70 9.37 -3.20 11.28
CA GLY A 70 8.87 -3.59 12.61
C GLY A 70 8.05 -2.51 13.36
N GLY A 71 7.45 -1.55 12.65
CA GLY A 71 6.69 -0.43 13.21
C GLY A 71 5.85 0.36 12.21
N ALA A 72 5.80 0.03 10.91
CA ALA A 72 4.90 0.71 9.97
C ALA A 72 3.49 0.10 9.93
N ALA A 73 3.29 -1.07 10.56
CA ALA A 73 2.00 -1.75 10.61
C ALA A 73 1.03 -1.20 11.67
N MET A 74 1.46 -0.25 12.51
CA MET A 74 0.59 0.40 13.48
C MET A 74 0.63 1.91 13.27
N PRO A 75 -0.51 2.57 13.03
CA PRO A 75 -0.57 4.03 13.05
C PRO A 75 -0.29 4.49 14.48
N VAL A 76 0.99 4.71 14.80
CA VAL A 76 1.37 5.52 15.95
C VAL A 76 1.03 6.97 15.62
N ASN A 77 0.45 7.71 16.56
CA ASN A 77 0.24 9.14 16.34
C ASN A 77 1.60 9.80 15.98
N ALA A 78 1.57 10.89 15.22
CA ALA A 78 2.80 11.52 14.72
C ALA A 78 3.76 11.96 15.84
N GLU A 79 3.22 12.45 16.96
CA GLU A 79 4.00 12.86 18.14
C GLU A 79 4.76 11.67 18.77
N LEU A 80 4.10 10.52 18.89
CA LEU A 80 4.71 9.29 19.41
C LEU A 80 5.78 8.78 18.45
N ALA A 81 5.56 8.86 17.14
CA ALA A 81 6.57 8.52 16.13
C ALA A 81 7.82 9.42 16.26
N ASP A 82 7.64 10.72 16.45
CA ASP A 82 8.73 11.66 16.69
C ASP A 82 9.49 11.36 17.99
N ARG A 83 8.77 11.06 19.07
CA ARG A 83 9.37 10.67 20.35
C ARG A 83 10.19 9.39 20.23
N ILE A 84 9.69 8.38 19.51
CA ILE A 84 10.43 7.13 19.26
C ILE A 84 11.70 7.40 18.45
N ARG A 85 11.62 8.21 17.39
CA ARG A 85 12.80 8.60 16.59
C ARG A 85 13.85 9.31 17.43
N LYS A 86 13.42 10.25 18.28
CA LYS A 86 14.32 11.00 19.18
C LYS A 86 15.01 10.07 20.18
N LEU A 87 14.26 9.18 20.83
CA LEU A 87 14.80 8.20 21.78
C LEU A 87 15.87 7.31 21.14
N TYR A 88 15.60 6.74 19.96
CA TYR A 88 16.57 5.88 19.25
C TYR A 88 17.85 6.63 18.86
N LYS A 89 17.75 7.94 18.59
CA LYS A 89 18.91 8.79 18.26
C LYS A 89 19.73 9.16 19.50
N GLU A 90 19.08 9.42 20.63
CA GLU A 90 19.71 9.93 21.86
C GLU A 90 20.23 8.81 22.76
N GLU A 91 19.43 7.77 23.01
CA GLU A 91 19.75 6.70 23.96
C GLU A 91 20.21 5.40 23.28
N GLY A 92 20.14 5.36 21.94
CA GLY A 92 20.33 4.14 21.19
C GLY A 92 19.13 3.19 21.30
N GLY A 93 19.20 2.05 20.63
CA GLY A 93 18.14 1.05 20.65
C GLY A 93 18.47 -0.14 19.78
N TYR A 94 17.80 -1.27 20.04
CA TYR A 94 17.90 -2.43 19.16
C TYR A 94 17.12 -2.15 17.87
N LYS A 95 17.73 -2.42 16.72
CA LYS A 95 17.02 -2.38 15.43
C LYS A 95 15.79 -3.28 15.57
N ARG A 96 14.60 -2.72 15.33
CA ARG A 96 13.39 -3.54 15.21
C ARG A 96 13.59 -4.43 14.00
N ILE A 97 13.95 -5.68 14.25
CA ILE A 97 13.98 -6.68 13.21
C ILE A 97 12.52 -6.89 12.84
N GLY A 98 12.20 -6.68 11.56
CA GLY A 98 10.94 -7.14 11.03
C GLY A 98 10.93 -8.65 11.19
N THR A 99 10.36 -9.13 12.30
CA THR A 99 9.99 -10.53 12.39
C THR A 99 8.97 -10.70 11.29
N MET A 100 9.32 -11.40 10.22
CA MET A 100 8.31 -11.97 9.31
C MET A 100 7.29 -12.60 10.25
N LEU A 101 6.09 -12.04 10.35
CA LEU A 101 5.06 -12.58 11.23
C LEU A 101 4.94 -14.04 10.84
N THR A 102 5.34 -14.88 11.78
CA THR A 102 5.54 -16.29 11.60
C THR A 102 4.16 -16.92 11.39
N ILE A 103 3.80 -17.08 10.12
CA ILE A 103 3.54 -18.42 9.63
C ILE A 103 4.88 -19.19 9.71
N ASP A 104 5.41 -19.39 10.92
CA ASP A 104 6.15 -20.61 11.23
C ASP A 104 5.06 -21.69 11.32
N PRO A 105 5.31 -22.94 10.90
CA PRO A 105 4.30 -24.00 10.89
C PRO A 105 3.58 -24.20 12.22
#